data_AF-A0A942RCL5-F1
#
_entry.id   AF-A0A942RCL5-F1
#
_cell.length_a   1.000
_cell.length_b   1.000
_cell.length_c   1.000
_cell.angle_alpha   90.00
_cell.angle_beta   90.00
_cell.angle_gamma   90.00
#
_symmetry.space_group_name_H-M   'P 1'
#
loop_
_entity.id
_entity.type
_entity.pdbx_description
1 polymer ?
#
loop_
_entity_poly.entity_id
_entity_poly.type
_entity_poly.pdbx_seq_one_letter_code
_entity_poly.pdbx_strand_id
1 'polypeptide(L)'
;EHIKIQNDTLEVTGEHVLTEAGPLSFYKNFFGADEAITNYLPNKDVWVATLIILEENPEKVWQKRDLVIKRIIAECSTKDYIDSLPDTEIEAD
;
A
#
# COMPACT_ATOMS: atom_id res chain seq x y z
N GLU A 1 -0.48 6.06 -2.96
CA GLU A 1 -0.61 5.63 -1.57
C GLU A 1 0.48 4.61 -1.26
N HIS A 2 1.12 4.67 -0.09
CA HIS A 2 2.17 3.73 0.29
C HIS A 2 1.62 2.75 1.32
N ILE A 3 1.91 1.47 1.12
CA ILE A 3 1.51 0.41 2.05
C ILE A 3 2.69 -0.49 2.39
N LYS A 4 2.61 -1.11 3.57
CA LYS A 4 3.49 -2.16 4.02
C LYS A 4 2.65 -3.34 4.54
N ILE A 5 3.00 -4.55 4.10
CA ILE A 5 2.50 -5.80 4.67
C ILE A 5 3.60 -6.38 5.53
N GLN A 6 3.26 -6.75 6.77
CA GLN A 6 4.15 -7.46 7.68
C GLN A 6 3.34 -8.21 8.73
N ASN A 7 3.63 -9.50 8.95
CA ASN A 7 3.07 -10.30 10.04
C ASN A 7 1.53 -10.22 10.16
N ASP A 8 0.83 -10.47 9.06
CA ASP A 8 -0.64 -10.36 8.96
C ASP A 8 -1.21 -8.94 9.15
N THR A 9 -0.39 -7.89 9.10
CA THR A 9 -0.85 -6.49 9.19
C THR A 9 -0.64 -5.78 7.88
N LEU A 10 -1.66 -5.04 7.43
CA LEU A 10 -1.55 -4.02 6.39
C LEU A 10 -1.49 -2.64 7.05
N GLU A 11 -0.40 -1.92 6.80
CA GLU A 11 -0.18 -0.57 7.28
C GLU A 11 -0.13 0.40 6.08
N VAL A 12 -0.91 1.48 6.14
CA VAL A 12 -0.77 2.64 5.25
C VAL A 12 0.29 3.55 5.85
N THR A 13 1.32 3.88 5.07
CA THR A 13 2.53 4.56 5.55
C THR A 13 2.86 5.80 4.75
N GLY A 14 3.84 6.57 5.21
CA GLY A 14 4.53 7.59 4.41
C GLY A 14 5.52 6.99 3.40
N GLU A 15 6.22 7.87 2.66
CA GLU A 15 7.17 7.51 1.59
C GLU A 15 8.42 6.75 2.09
N HIS A 16 8.70 6.85 3.40
CA HIS A 16 9.88 6.27 4.04
C HIS A 16 10.03 4.75 3.87
N VAL A 17 8.94 4.01 3.66
CA VAL A 17 9.00 2.54 3.55
C VAL A 17 9.66 2.02 2.27
N LEU A 18 9.81 2.87 1.25
CA LEU A 18 10.41 2.48 -0.02
C LEU A 18 11.94 2.46 0.02
N THR A 19 12.57 3.24 0.90
CA THR A 19 14.03 3.38 0.95
C THR A 19 14.73 2.10 1.38
N GLU A 20 14.05 1.27 2.19
CA GLU A 20 14.57 -0.01 2.70
C GLU A 20 14.07 -1.23 1.92
N ALA A 21 13.24 -1.03 0.88
CA ALA A 21 12.51 -2.10 0.21
C ALA A 21 13.35 -3.00 -0.71
N GLY A 22 14.59 -2.60 -1.02
CA GLY A 22 15.40 -3.24 -2.05
C GLY A 22 14.81 -3.04 -3.45
N PRO A 23 15.09 -3.94 -4.42
CA PRO A 23 14.63 -3.78 -5.80
C PRO A 23 13.10 -3.74 -5.91
N LEU A 24 12.59 -2.73 -6.60
CA LEU A 24 11.17 -2.55 -6.87
C LEU A 24 10.85 -2.95 -8.31
N SER A 25 9.69 -3.58 -8.49
CA SER A 25 9.13 -3.95 -9.78
C SER A 25 7.84 -3.16 -10.04
N PHE A 26 7.63 -2.81 -11.30
CA PHE A 26 6.42 -2.13 -11.75
C PHE A 26 5.39 -3.14 -12.25
N TYR A 27 4.14 -3.00 -11.77
CA TYR A 27 3.02 -3.84 -12.15
C TYR A 27 1.84 -2.97 -12.59
N LYS A 28 1.08 -3.45 -13.57
CA LYS A 28 -0.24 -2.93 -13.93
C LYS A 28 -1.31 -3.83 -13.35
N ASN A 29 -2.48 -3.27 -13.01
CA ASN A 29 -3.62 -4.02 -12.47
C ASN A 29 -3.28 -4.81 -11.20
N PHE A 30 -2.62 -4.18 -10.23
CA PHE A 30 -2.11 -4.81 -9.01
C PHE A 30 -3.17 -4.77 -7.90
N PHE A 31 -3.78 -5.93 -7.58
CA PHE A 31 -4.90 -6.04 -6.62
C PHE A 31 -6.07 -5.06 -6.88
N GLY A 32 -6.24 -4.63 -8.13
CA GLY A 32 -7.26 -3.65 -8.55
C GLY A 32 -6.76 -2.20 -8.62
N ALA A 33 -5.55 -1.90 -8.17
CA ALA A 33 -4.89 -0.63 -8.46
C ALA A 33 -4.47 -0.60 -9.93
N ASP A 34 -4.52 0.57 -10.56
CA ASP A 34 -4.16 0.71 -11.97
C ASP A 34 -2.68 0.38 -12.18
N GLU A 35 -1.83 0.88 -11.28
CA GLU A 35 -0.40 0.63 -11.29
C GLU A 35 0.13 0.46 -9.85
N ALA A 36 1.22 -0.29 -9.72
CA ALA A 36 1.94 -0.40 -8.46
C ALA A 36 3.45 -0.53 -8.68
N ILE A 37 4.22 0.09 -7.79
CA ILE A 37 5.66 -0.11 -7.67
C ILE A 37 5.90 -0.84 -6.36
N THR A 38 6.42 -2.06 -6.41
CA THR A 38 6.45 -2.95 -5.24
C THR A 38 7.59 -3.97 -5.30
N ASN A 39 8.06 -4.41 -4.13
CA ASN A 39 8.92 -5.59 -3.99
C ASN A 39 8.13 -6.87 -3.65
N TYR A 40 6.81 -6.87 -3.93
CA TYR A 40 5.93 -8.02 -3.74
C TYR A 40 6.41 -9.23 -4.54
N LEU A 41 6.37 -10.38 -3.89
CA LEU A 41 6.51 -11.70 -4.50
C LEU A 41 5.46 -12.63 -3.89
N PRO A 42 4.92 -13.59 -4.64
CA PRO A 42 4.04 -14.60 -4.08
C PRO A 42 4.70 -15.29 -2.87
N ASN A 43 3.95 -15.45 -1.78
CA ASN A 43 4.39 -16.04 -0.50
C ASN A 43 5.45 -15.24 0.27
N LYS A 44 5.66 -13.96 -0.04
CA LYS A 44 6.54 -13.10 0.75
C LYS A 44 5.77 -12.49 1.92
N ASP A 45 6.23 -12.74 3.13
CA ASP A 45 5.57 -12.28 4.37
C ASP A 45 5.70 -10.76 4.60
N VAL A 46 6.73 -10.13 4.01
CA VAL A 46 7.00 -8.70 4.16
C VAL A 46 7.26 -8.05 2.82
N TRP A 47 6.44 -7.07 2.47
CA TRP A 47 6.59 -6.29 1.23
C TRP A 47 5.95 -4.91 1.36
N VAL A 48 6.35 -4.01 0.48
CA VAL A 48 5.83 -2.64 0.40
C VAL A 48 5.36 -2.35 -1.01
N ALA A 49 4.41 -1.44 -1.15
CA ALA A 49 3.99 -0.95 -2.45
C ALA A 49 3.62 0.53 -2.43
N THR A 50 3.95 1.22 -3.51
CA THR A 50 3.26 2.44 -3.92
C THR A 50 2.12 2.04 -4.84
N LEU A 51 0.88 2.24 -4.39
CA LEU A 51 -0.34 2.05 -5.17
C LEU A 51 -0.69 3.36 -5.89
N ILE A 52 -0.92 3.26 -7.19
CA ILE A 52 -1.36 4.35 -8.06
C ILE A 52 -2.77 4.02 -8.54
N ILE A 53 -3.70 4.91 -8.21
CA ILE A 53 -5.13 4.76 -8.50
C ILE A 53 -5.58 5.97 -9.30
N LEU A 54 -6.13 5.70 -10.48
CA LEU A 54 -6.70 6.69 -11.39
C LEU A 54 -8.20 6.46 -11.50
N GLU A 55 -8.97 7.51 -11.27
CA GLU A 55 -10.42 7.56 -11.51
C GLU A 55 -10.83 8.97 -11.95
N GLU A 56 -12.04 9.07 -12.52
CA GLU A 56 -12.57 10.30 -13.10
C GLU A 56 -12.82 11.42 -12.06
N ASN A 57 -12.96 11.05 -10.79
CA ASN A 57 -13.19 12.00 -9.71
C ASN A 57 -12.65 11.47 -8.37
N PRO A 58 -12.40 12.37 -7.39
CA PRO A 58 -11.84 11.98 -6.10
C PRO A 58 -12.67 10.96 -5.32
N GLU A 59 -14.00 11.03 -5.37
CA GLU A 59 -14.87 10.07 -4.66
C GLU A 59 -14.67 8.64 -5.18
N LYS A 60 -14.58 8.47 -6.50
CA LYS A 60 -14.26 7.19 -7.13
C LYS A 60 -12.85 6.70 -6.79
N VAL A 61 -11.87 7.60 -6.69
CA VAL A 61 -10.51 7.24 -6.25
C VAL A 61 -10.57 6.60 -4.86
N TRP A 62 -11.29 7.22 -3.91
CA TRP A 62 -11.44 6.67 -2.55
C TRP A 62 -12.18 5.33 -2.54
N GLN A 63 -13.27 5.20 -3.30
CA GLN A 63 -14.00 3.93 -3.42
C GLN A 63 -13.11 2.82 -3.99
N LYS A 64 -12.34 3.10 -5.04
CA LYS A 64 -11.42 2.13 -5.65
C LYS A 64 -10.29 1.77 -4.71
N ARG A 65 -9.72 2.76 -4.02
CA ARG A 65 -8.71 2.56 -2.98
C ARG A 65 -9.19 1.60 -1.89
N ASP A 66 -10.38 1.81 -1.34
CA ASP A 66 -10.94 0.92 -0.33
C ASP A 66 -11.15 -0.52 -0.85
N LEU A 67 -11.51 -0.67 -2.13
CA LEU A 67 -11.62 -1.99 -2.76
C LEU A 67 -10.26 -2.67 -2.93
N VAL A 68 -9.22 -1.91 -3.32
CA VAL A 68 -7.84 -2.41 -3.44
C VAL A 68 -7.34 -2.90 -2.08
N ILE A 69 -7.48 -2.08 -1.04
CA ILE A 69 -7.07 -2.44 0.32
C ILE A 69 -7.80 -3.70 0.80
N LYS A 70 -9.12 -3.76 0.65
CA LYS A 70 -9.91 -4.97 1.00
C LYS A 70 -9.43 -6.21 0.26
N ARG A 71 -9.04 -6.06 -1.01
CA ARG A 71 -8.55 -7.18 -1.81
C ARG A 71 -7.18 -7.66 -1.37
N ILE A 72 -6.26 -6.74 -1.06
CA ILE A 72 -4.96 -7.08 -0.49
C ILE A 72 -5.15 -7.81 0.84
N ILE A 73 -6.03 -7.31 1.70
CA ILE A 73 -6.33 -7.94 3.00
C ILE A 73 -6.82 -9.38 2.80
N ALA A 74 -7.76 -9.58 1.89
CA ALA A 74 -8.34 -10.90 1.62
C ALA A 74 -7.32 -11.88 1.01
N GLU A 75 -6.51 -11.43 0.05
CA GLU A 75 -5.56 -12.29 -0.66
C GLU A 75 -4.27 -12.55 0.14
N CYS A 76 -3.84 -11.61 0.99
CA CYS A 76 -2.66 -11.76 1.85
C CYS A 76 -2.99 -12.31 3.24
N SER A 77 -4.26 -12.63 3.52
CA SER A 77 -4.73 -13.13 4.82
C SER A 77 -4.35 -12.23 6.00
N THR A 78 -4.27 -10.92 5.79
CA THR A 78 -3.97 -9.98 6.88
C THR A 78 -5.17 -9.84 7.80
N LYS A 79 -4.92 -9.78 9.10
CA LYS A 79 -5.94 -9.68 10.15
C LYS A 79 -6.11 -8.24 10.65
N ASP A 80 -5.04 -7.45 10.57
CA ASP A 80 -4.99 -6.09 11.07
C ASP A 80 -4.82 -5.08 9.93
N TYR A 81 -5.54 -3.96 10.02
CA TYR A 81 -5.44 -2.84 9.10
C TYR A 81 -5.21 -1.55 9.89
N ILE A 82 -4.10 -0.88 9.59
CA ILE A 82 -3.68 0.36 10.24
C ILE A 82 -3.61 1.45 9.17
N ASP A 83 -4.50 2.42 9.26
CA ASP A 83 -4.50 3.61 8.42
C ASP A 83 -3.97 4.79 9.24
N SER A 84 -2.64 4.83 9.39
CA SER A 84 -1.99 5.91 10.10
C SER A 84 -2.05 7.16 9.23
N LEU A 85 -2.75 8.20 9.70
CA LEU A 85 -2.61 9.54 9.15
C LEU A 85 -1.12 9.92 9.16
N PRO A 86 -0.63 10.70 8.17
CA PRO A 86 0.78 11.04 8.10
C PRO A 86 1.24 11.55 9.46
N ASP A 87 2.34 10.97 9.97
CA ASP A 87 3.06 11.54 11.10
C ASP A 87 3.38 12.99 10.70
N THR A 88 2.66 13.95 11.29
CA THR A 88 3.12 15.32 11.30
C THR A 88 4.46 15.27 12.00
N GLU A 89 5.54 15.37 11.23
CA GLU A 89 6.88 15.61 11.75
C GLU A 89 6.77 16.83 12.67
N ILE A 90 6.84 16.60 13.98
CA ILE A 90 7.09 17.68 14.92
C ILE A 90 8.57 17.98 14.74
N GLU A 91 8.89 18.89 13.83
CA GLU A 91 10.19 19.55 13.82
C GLU A 91 10.35 20.23 15.20
N ALA A 92 11.21 19.65 16.04
CA ALA A 92 11.68 20.31 17.24
C ALA A 92 12.91 21.15 16.85
N ASP A 93 12.75 22.48 16.91
CA ASP A 93 13.82 23.49 16.84
C ASP A 93 14.95 23.25 17.86
#